data_AF-A0A9D7MPN6-F1
#
_entry.id   AF-A0A9D7MPN6-F1
#
_cell.length_a   1.000
_cell.length_b   1.000
_cell.length_c   1.000
_cell.angle_alpha   90.00
_cell.angle_beta   90.00
_cell.angle_gamma   90.00
#
_symmetry.space_group_name_H-M   'P 1'
#
loop_
_entity.id
_entity.type
_entity.pdbx_description
1 polymer ?
#
loop_
_entity_poly.entity_id
_entity_poly.type
_entity_poly.pdbx_seq_one_letter_code
_entity_poly.pdbx_strand_id
1 'polypeptide(L)'
;MRPGFFIVILLSMISYLIVDGRIIKPQSNSKYELQQLILTGQEETQQQYSVLTPAVTYAMQKLIGVIVINNAKARLYSFEIVAFFSFLAFYFILYFYLRLNFDEKQSMIGLLLFQSVIMLLIQNVYTEPAIFNLTFFAAGLLIIAMKKISFFRL
;
A
#
# COMPACT_ATOMS: atom_id res chain seq x y z
N MET A 1 3.54 5.00 23.97
CA MET A 1 2.84 4.82 22.68
C MET A 1 1.35 4.69 22.95
N ARG A 2 0.47 5.38 22.21
CA ARG A 2 -0.99 5.22 22.39
C ARG A 2 -1.43 3.84 21.87
N PRO A 3 -2.41 3.17 22.49
CA PRO A 3 -2.84 1.82 22.13
C PRO A 3 -3.27 1.69 20.67
N GLY A 4 -3.84 2.75 20.07
CA GLY A 4 -4.20 2.77 18.65
C GLY A 4 -3.03 2.50 17.69
N PHE A 5 -1.81 2.90 18.02
CA PHE A 5 -0.63 2.66 17.15
C PHE A 5 -0.29 1.18 17.02
N PHE A 6 -0.37 0.43 18.13
CA PHE A 6 -0.10 -1.01 18.11
C PHE A 6 -1.12 -1.75 17.25
N ILE A 7 -2.39 -1.34 17.31
CA ILE A 7 -3.44 -1.94 16.48
C ILE A 7 -3.25 -1.61 15.01
N VAL A 8 -2.84 -0.38 14.66
CA VAL A 8 -2.48 -0.04 13.27
C VAL A 8 -1.36 -0.94 12.74
N ILE A 9 -0.29 -1.14 13.52
CA ILE A 9 0.82 -2.01 13.13
C ILE A 9 0.34 -3.46 12.98
N LEU A 10 -0.43 -3.97 13.95
CA LEU A 10 -0.96 -5.33 13.93
C LEU A 10 -1.86 -5.58 12.71
N LEU A 11 -2.77 -4.66 12.41
CA LEU A 11 -3.65 -4.76 11.24
C LEU A 11 -2.84 -4.73 9.94
N SER A 12 -1.80 -3.90 9.88
CA SER A 12 -0.90 -3.84 8.73
C SER A 12 -0.16 -5.17 8.52
N MET A 13 0.33 -5.78 9.59
CA MET A 13 0.96 -7.11 9.54
C MET A 13 -0.03 -8.19 9.08
N ILE A 14 -1.24 -8.21 9.64
CA ILE A 14 -2.28 -9.20 9.27
C ILE A 14 -2.64 -9.05 7.79
N SER A 15 -2.89 -7.83 7.32
CA SER A 15 -3.21 -7.57 5.91
C SER A 15 -2.07 -7.98 4.98
N TYR A 16 -0.84 -7.62 5.34
CA TYR A 16 0.33 -8.01 4.56
C TYR A 16 0.45 -9.54 4.46
N LEU A 17 0.32 -10.29 5.57
CA LEU A 17 0.43 -11.75 5.56
C LEU A 17 -0.66 -12.44 4.72
N ILE A 18 -1.89 -11.93 4.77
CA ILE A 18 -3.00 -12.47 3.98
C ILE A 18 -2.75 -12.26 2.49
N VAL A 19 -2.21 -11.11 2.14
CA VAL A 19 -1.93 -10.71 0.76
C VAL A 19 -0.72 -11.43 0.22
N ASP A 20 0.35 -11.55 1.00
CA ASP A 20 1.58 -12.25 0.60
C ASP A 20 1.30 -13.71 0.23
N GLY A 21 0.39 -14.37 0.96
CA GLY A 21 -0.06 -15.73 0.65
C GLY A 21 -0.94 -15.85 -0.60
N ARG A 22 -1.34 -14.73 -1.23
CA ARG A 22 -2.27 -14.68 -2.37
C ARG A 22 -1.74 -13.97 -3.62
N ILE A 23 -0.60 -13.29 -3.53
CA ILE A 23 0.01 -12.59 -4.66
C ILE A 23 0.95 -13.51 -5.44
N ILE A 24 0.89 -13.44 -6.77
CA ILE A 24 1.90 -14.01 -7.65
C ILE A 24 3.16 -13.15 -7.55
N LYS A 25 4.09 -13.57 -6.70
CA LYS A 25 5.38 -12.88 -6.48
C LYS A 25 6.15 -12.72 -7.81
N PRO A 26 6.86 -11.60 -8.01
CA PRO A 26 7.66 -11.38 -9.21
C PRO A 26 8.95 -12.23 -9.16
N GLN A 27 8.79 -13.53 -9.39
CA GLN A 27 9.91 -14.48 -9.44
C GLN A 27 10.52 -14.62 -10.85
N SER A 28 9.80 -14.22 -11.90
CA SER A 28 10.27 -14.34 -13.29
C SER A 28 10.86 -13.02 -13.83
N ASN A 29 11.88 -13.14 -14.68
CA ASN A 29 12.45 -12.00 -15.42
C ASN A 29 11.41 -11.30 -16.31
N SER A 30 10.38 -12.02 -16.76
CA SER A 30 9.32 -11.47 -17.62
C SER A 30 8.49 -10.36 -16.96
N LYS A 31 8.22 -10.43 -15.65
CA LYS A 31 7.54 -9.32 -14.93
C LYS A 31 8.43 -8.09 -14.78
N TYR A 32 9.74 -8.26 -14.74
CA TYR A 32 10.69 -7.15 -14.67
C TYR A 32 10.82 -6.45 -16.01
N GLU A 33 10.90 -7.21 -17.10
CA GLU A 33 10.82 -6.67 -18.46
C GLU A 33 9.53 -5.87 -18.62
N LEU A 34 8.40 -6.39 -18.15
CA LEU A 34 7.12 -5.67 -18.10
C LEU A 34 7.19 -4.36 -17.30
N GLN A 35 7.78 -4.38 -16.09
CA GLN A 35 7.98 -3.17 -15.29
C GLN A 35 8.88 -2.14 -15.99
N GLN A 36 9.94 -2.59 -16.65
CA GLN A 36 10.81 -1.70 -17.43
C GLN A 36 10.08 -1.13 -18.64
N LEU A 37 9.30 -1.95 -19.37
CA LEU A 37 8.47 -1.53 -20.50
C LEU A 37 7.40 -0.52 -20.08
N ILE A 38 6.79 -0.69 -18.89
CA ILE A 38 5.88 0.31 -18.31
C ILE A 38 6.64 1.62 -18.04
N LEU A 39 7.81 1.54 -17.42
CA LEU A 39 8.61 2.72 -17.07
C LEU A 39 9.19 3.45 -18.29
N THR A 40 9.49 2.74 -19.38
CA THR A 40 9.94 3.32 -20.65
C THR A 40 8.78 3.73 -21.55
N GLY A 41 7.54 3.44 -21.17
CA GLY A 41 6.34 3.72 -21.95
C GLY A 41 6.19 2.87 -23.21
N GLN A 42 6.94 1.76 -23.31
CA GLN A 42 6.94 0.84 -24.45
C GLN A 42 5.95 -0.32 -24.29
N GLU A 43 5.18 -0.36 -23.19
CA GLU A 43 4.14 -1.35 -23.00
C GLU A 43 2.82 -0.93 -23.68
N GLU A 44 2.25 -1.80 -24.52
CA GLU A 44 1.02 -1.50 -25.29
C GLU A 44 -0.28 -1.90 -24.57
N THR A 45 -0.22 -2.49 -23.37
CA THR A 45 -1.41 -2.98 -22.65
C THR A 45 -1.95 -1.96 -21.64
N GLN A 46 -3.14 -2.23 -21.08
CA GLN A 46 -3.75 -1.42 -20.02
C GLN A 46 -2.88 -1.25 -18.76
N GLN A 47 -1.82 -2.07 -18.59
CA GLN A 47 -0.89 -1.97 -17.46
C GLN A 47 0.06 -0.77 -17.57
N GLN A 48 0.17 -0.13 -18.75
CA GLN A 48 1.01 1.05 -18.99
C GLN A 48 0.64 2.22 -18.06
N TYR A 49 -0.63 2.33 -17.65
CA TYR A 49 -1.10 3.39 -16.75
C TYR A 49 -0.76 3.13 -15.28
N SER A 50 -0.32 1.92 -14.92
CA SER A 50 0.04 1.54 -13.56
C SER A 50 1.51 1.85 -13.26
N VAL A 51 1.97 3.07 -13.55
CA VAL A 51 3.39 3.47 -13.47
C VAL A 51 3.90 3.58 -12.03
N LEU A 52 3.01 3.86 -11.08
CA LEU A 52 3.37 4.20 -9.71
C LEU A 52 4.01 3.04 -8.94
N THR A 53 3.38 1.86 -8.96
CA THR A 53 3.91 0.68 -8.27
C THR A 53 5.27 0.23 -8.82
N PRO A 54 5.46 0.08 -10.15
CA PRO A 54 6.76 -0.19 -10.75
C PRO A 54 7.82 0.84 -10.36
N ALA A 55 7.49 2.14 -10.38
CA ALA A 55 8.44 3.20 -10.06
C ALA A 55 8.91 3.12 -8.60
N VAL A 56 7.99 2.97 -7.65
CA VAL A 56 8.33 2.87 -6.21
C VAL A 56 9.08 1.57 -5.92
N THR A 57 8.66 0.45 -6.53
CA THR A 57 9.33 -0.84 -6.36
C THR A 57 10.75 -0.81 -6.92
N TYR A 58 10.96 -0.21 -8.09
CA TYR A 58 12.28 -0.05 -8.69
C TYR A 58 13.19 0.87 -7.86
N ALA A 59 12.66 1.97 -7.33
CA ALA A 59 13.39 2.84 -6.42
C ALA A 59 13.83 2.06 -5.16
N MET A 60 12.92 1.28 -4.57
CA MET A 60 13.24 0.43 -3.42
C MET A 60 14.24 -0.67 -3.76
N GLN A 61 14.19 -1.22 -4.97
CA GLN A 61 15.17 -2.20 -5.47
C GLN A 61 16.57 -1.61 -5.53
N LYS A 62 16.72 -0.36 -5.98
CA LYS A 62 18.04 0.31 -5.96
C LYS A 62 18.58 0.47 -4.55
N LEU A 63 17.72 0.81 -3.58
CA LEU A 63 18.12 0.97 -2.18
C LEU A 63 18.53 -0.37 -1.56
N ILE A 64 17.74 -1.42 -1.78
CA ILE A 64 18.00 -2.75 -1.22
C ILE A 64 19.15 -3.45 -1.94
N GLY A 65 19.36 -3.18 -3.22
CA GLY A 65 20.46 -3.73 -4.01
C GLY A 65 21.85 -3.33 -3.51
N VAL A 66 21.95 -2.29 -2.67
CA VAL A 66 23.18 -1.94 -1.94
C VAL A 66 23.54 -3.00 -0.89
N ILE A 67 22.54 -3.66 -0.31
CA ILE A 67 22.67 -4.61 0.80
C ILE A 67 22.56 -6.06 0.29
N VAL A 68 21.71 -6.31 -0.72
CA VAL A 68 21.40 -7.64 -1.24
C VAL A 68 21.97 -7.80 -2.65
N ILE A 69 23.08 -8.54 -2.75
CA ILE A 69 23.82 -8.75 -4.01
C ILE A 69 23.00 -9.55 -5.05
N ASN A 70 22.13 -10.44 -4.60
CA ASN A 70 21.28 -11.22 -5.51
C ASN A 70 20.09 -10.38 -6.00
N ASN A 71 20.12 -9.99 -7.27
CA ASN A 71 19.09 -9.18 -7.91
C ASN A 71 17.67 -9.77 -7.85
N ALA A 72 17.50 -11.10 -7.83
CA ALA A 72 16.18 -11.72 -7.71
C ALA A 72 15.65 -11.60 -6.27
N LYS A 73 16.51 -11.80 -5.27
CA LYS A 73 16.15 -11.62 -3.85
C LYS A 73 15.91 -10.15 -3.51
N ALA A 74 16.73 -9.25 -4.04
CA ALA A 74 16.54 -7.81 -3.87
C ALA A 74 15.16 -7.37 -4.38
N ARG A 75 14.74 -7.84 -5.58
CA ARG A 75 13.41 -7.58 -6.15
C ARG A 75 12.28 -8.06 -5.24
N LEU A 76 12.37 -9.30 -4.76
CA LEU A 76 11.36 -9.86 -3.88
C LEU A 76 11.22 -9.04 -2.59
N TYR A 77 12.34 -8.74 -1.93
CA TYR A 77 12.32 -7.97 -0.69
C TYR A 77 11.84 -6.52 -0.90
N SER A 78 12.19 -5.88 -2.02
CA SER A 78 11.65 -4.57 -2.36
C SER A 78 10.15 -4.58 -2.47
N PHE A 79 9.60 -5.60 -3.15
CA PHE A 79 8.17 -5.77 -3.28
C PHE A 79 7.50 -5.97 -1.92
N GLU A 80 8.03 -6.87 -1.09
CA GLU A 80 7.51 -7.19 0.24
C GLU A 80 7.54 -5.97 1.18
N ILE A 81 8.65 -5.24 1.19
CA ILE A 81 8.82 -4.02 1.98
C ILE A 81 7.82 -2.96 1.52
N VAL A 82 7.74 -2.72 0.21
CA VAL A 82 6.82 -1.74 -0.34
C VAL A 82 5.37 -2.10 -0.01
N ALA A 83 4.96 -3.36 -0.18
CA ALA A 83 3.62 -3.82 0.14
C ALA A 83 3.29 -3.61 1.63
N PHE A 84 4.18 -4.01 2.53
CA PHE A 84 4.01 -3.82 3.97
C PHE A 84 3.86 -2.34 4.33
N PHE A 85 4.76 -1.48 3.84
CA PHE A 85 4.71 -0.05 4.13
C PHE A 85 3.49 0.64 3.52
N SER A 86 2.99 0.17 2.38
CA SER A 86 1.73 0.70 1.80
C SER A 86 0.52 0.37 2.67
N PHE A 87 0.43 -0.84 3.22
CA PHE A 87 -0.60 -1.16 4.22
C PHE A 87 -0.46 -0.32 5.48
N LEU A 88 0.77 -0.21 5.99
CA LEU A 88 1.05 0.59 7.18
C LEU A 88 0.62 2.05 6.98
N ALA A 89 1.03 2.66 5.88
CA ALA A 89 0.62 4.01 5.51
C ALA A 89 -0.90 4.13 5.37
N PHE A 90 -1.54 3.17 4.70
CA PHE A 90 -2.99 3.15 4.54
C PHE A 90 -3.73 3.16 5.89
N TYR A 91 -3.41 2.24 6.81
CA TYR A 91 -4.07 2.19 8.12
C TYR A 91 -3.76 3.43 8.97
N PHE A 92 -2.55 3.98 8.88
CA PHE A 92 -2.23 5.24 9.56
C PHE A 92 -3.07 6.40 9.06
N ILE A 93 -3.12 6.59 7.73
CA ILE A 93 -3.88 7.67 7.10
C ILE A 93 -5.37 7.52 7.44
N LEU A 94 -5.90 6.31 7.35
CA LEU A 94 -7.29 6.03 7.67
C LEU A 94 -7.59 6.25 9.15
N TYR A 95 -6.67 5.87 10.05
CA TYR A 95 -6.80 6.15 11.48
C TYR A 95 -6.87 7.65 11.74
N PHE A 96 -5.96 8.43 11.15
CA PHE A 96 -5.97 9.89 11.29
C PHE A 96 -7.26 10.50 10.72
N TYR A 97 -7.73 10.00 9.58
CA TYR A 97 -8.99 10.45 8.97
C TYR A 97 -10.18 10.21 9.90
N LEU A 98 -10.29 9.02 10.50
CA LEU A 98 -11.35 8.71 11.45
C LEU A 98 -11.25 9.56 12.73
N ARG A 99 -10.03 9.79 13.23
CA ARG A 99 -9.79 10.63 14.42
C ARG A 99 -10.18 12.10 14.23
N LEU A 100 -10.37 12.57 13.01
CA LEU A 100 -10.91 13.91 12.75
C LEU A 100 -12.39 14.04 13.14
N ASN A 101 -13.16 12.95 13.14
CA ASN A 101 -14.61 12.98 13.34
C ASN A 101 -15.10 12.10 14.51
N PHE A 102 -14.30 11.12 14.95
CA PHE A 102 -14.69 10.11 15.93
C PHE A 102 -13.71 10.02 17.09
N ASP A 103 -14.15 9.50 18.23
CA ASP A 103 -13.27 9.23 19.37
C ASP A 103 -12.26 8.09 19.08
N GLU A 104 -11.33 7.82 20.01
CA GLU A 104 -10.30 6.80 19.79
C GLU A 104 -10.90 5.39 19.65
N LYS A 105 -11.89 5.04 20.47
CA LYS A 105 -12.53 3.72 20.45
C LYS A 105 -13.30 3.49 19.15
N GLN A 106 -14.10 4.46 18.72
CA GLN A 106 -14.86 4.43 17.48
C GLN A 106 -13.93 4.36 16.27
N SER A 107 -12.82 5.10 16.27
CA SER A 107 -11.83 5.04 15.19
C SER A 107 -11.20 3.65 15.09
N MET A 108 -10.88 3.02 16.23
CA MET A 108 -10.32 1.66 16.25
C MET A 108 -11.32 0.61 15.76
N ILE A 109 -12.59 0.70 16.18
CA ILE A 109 -13.66 -0.16 15.65
C ILE A 109 -13.80 0.04 14.14
N GLY A 110 -13.76 1.29 13.67
CA GLY A 110 -13.79 1.60 12.24
C GLY A 110 -12.64 0.94 11.47
N LEU A 111 -11.41 0.98 11.98
CA LEU A 111 -10.27 0.28 11.37
C LEU A 111 -10.49 -1.24 11.29
N LEU A 112 -11.03 -1.86 12.36
CA LEU A 112 -11.33 -3.29 12.38
C LEU A 112 -12.40 -3.66 11.34
N LEU A 113 -13.41 -2.80 11.13
CA LEU A 113 -14.40 -3.00 10.07
C LEU A 113 -13.78 -2.84 8.68
N PHE A 114 -12.88 -1.88 8.48
CA PHE A 114 -12.16 -1.74 7.21
C PHE A 114 -11.25 -2.93 6.91
N GLN A 115 -10.67 -3.57 7.94
CA GLN A 115 -9.87 -4.78 7.79
C GLN A 115 -10.65 -5.91 7.09
N SER A 116 -11.91 -6.14 7.49
CA SER A 116 -12.72 -7.20 6.90
C SER A 116 -13.09 -6.90 5.44
N VAL A 117 -13.34 -5.63 5.11
CA VAL A 117 -13.59 -5.20 3.72
C VAL A 117 -12.36 -5.45 2.85
N ILE A 118 -11.16 -5.14 3.35
CA ILE A 118 -9.91 -5.40 2.63
C ILE A 118 -9.75 -6.89 2.33
N MET A 119 -10.00 -7.77 3.30
CA MET A 119 -9.96 -9.22 3.09
C MET A 119 -10.91 -9.69 1.97
N LEU A 120 -12.10 -9.08 1.87
CA LEU A 120 -13.08 -9.39 0.82
C LEU A 120 -12.65 -8.85 -0.55
N LEU A 121 -12.03 -7.67 -0.59
CA LEU A 121 -11.51 -7.09 -1.84
C LEU A 121 -10.35 -7.89 -2.43
N ILE A 122 -9.62 -8.67 -1.61
CA ILE A 122 -8.45 -9.49 -2.02
C ILE A 122 -8.85 -10.92 -2.45
N GLN A 123 -10.09 -11.14 -2.88
CA GLN A 123 -10.54 -12.47 -3.31
C GLN A 123 -10.13 -12.87 -4.74
N ASN A 124 -9.83 -11.90 -5.61
CA ASN A 124 -9.37 -12.17 -6.98
C ASN A 124 -7.85 -11.99 -7.10
N VAL A 125 -7.21 -12.81 -7.94
CA VAL A 125 -5.76 -12.79 -8.24
C VAL A 125 -5.29 -11.35 -8.39
N TYR A 126 -4.56 -10.87 -7.39
CA TYR A 126 -4.20 -9.47 -7.27
C TYR A 126 -3.13 -9.15 -8.31
N THR A 127 -3.49 -8.37 -9.32
CA THR A 127 -2.52 -7.59 -10.07
C THR A 127 -2.01 -6.48 -9.14
N GLU A 128 -0.70 -6.24 -9.20
CA GLU A 128 0.11 -5.54 -8.20
C GLU A 128 -0.18 -4.02 -7.94
N PRO A 129 -1.15 -3.26 -8.51
CA PRO A 129 -1.31 -1.83 -8.17
C PRO A 129 -2.40 -1.44 -7.14
N ALA A 130 -3.31 -2.33 -6.71
CA ALA A 130 -4.51 -1.86 -6.01
C ALA A 130 -4.26 -1.26 -4.60
N ILE A 131 -3.26 -1.72 -3.84
CA ILE A 131 -3.01 -1.23 -2.48
C ILE A 131 -2.48 0.21 -2.48
N PHE A 132 -1.59 0.55 -3.41
CA PHE A 132 -1.10 1.93 -3.55
C PHE A 132 -2.25 2.89 -3.85
N ASN A 133 -3.12 2.51 -4.78
CA ASN A 133 -4.29 3.33 -5.13
C ASN A 133 -5.19 3.55 -3.90
N LEU A 134 -5.38 2.53 -3.05
CA LEU A 134 -6.12 2.66 -1.79
C LEU A 134 -5.42 3.61 -0.81
N THR A 135 -4.10 3.55 -0.68
CA THR A 135 -3.33 4.48 0.16
C THR A 135 -3.47 5.93 -0.31
N PHE A 136 -3.33 6.20 -1.61
CA PHE A 136 -3.52 7.53 -2.18
C PHE A 136 -4.97 8.02 -2.07
N PHE A 137 -5.94 7.13 -2.27
CA PHE A 137 -7.35 7.45 -2.07
C PHE A 137 -7.63 7.87 -0.62
N ALA A 138 -7.15 7.10 0.36
CA ALA A 138 -7.26 7.46 1.77
C ALA A 138 -6.55 8.79 2.09
N ALA A 139 -5.39 9.04 1.49
CA ALA A 139 -4.65 10.30 1.65
C ALA A 139 -5.47 11.49 1.12
N GLY A 140 -6.09 11.35 -0.05
CA GLY A 140 -6.98 12.35 -0.62
C GLY A 140 -8.16 12.67 0.30
N LEU A 141 -8.82 11.65 0.86
CA LEU A 141 -9.90 11.82 1.83
C LEU A 141 -9.44 12.56 3.09
N LEU A 142 -8.26 12.23 3.61
CA LEU A 142 -7.67 12.90 4.76
C LEU A 142 -7.44 14.39 4.48
N ILE A 143 -6.83 14.72 3.34
CA ILE A 143 -6.55 16.12 2.96
C ILE A 143 -7.85 16.92 2.82
N ILE A 144 -8.87 16.34 2.16
CA ILE A 144 -10.18 16.98 2.01
C ILE A 144 -10.82 17.25 3.38
N ALA A 145 -10.80 16.27 4.28
CA ALA A 145 -11.37 16.40 5.62
C ALA A 145 -10.62 17.44 6.47
N MET A 146 -9.29 17.48 6.40
CA MET A 146 -8.48 18.49 7.10
C MET A 146 -8.81 19.91 6.59
N LYS A 147 -8.97 20.10 5.27
CA LYS A 147 -9.32 21.40 4.69
C LYS A 147 -10.73 21.85 5.09
N LYS A 148 -11.70 20.92 5.15
CA LYS A 148 -13.05 21.21 5.66
C LYS A 148 -13.00 21.77 7.08
N ILE A 149 -12.21 21.18 7.97
CA ILE A 149 -12.04 21.67 9.34
C ILE A 149 -11.42 23.07 9.38
N SER A 150 -10.45 23.34 8.49
CA SER A 150 -9.83 24.66 8.39
C SER A 150 -10.80 25.74 7.89
N PHE A 151 -11.70 25.40 6.97
CA PHE A 151 -12.68 26.34 6.42
C PHE A 151 -13.77 26.70 7.44
N PHE A 152 -14.23 25.75 8.26
CA PHE A 152 -15.21 26.01 9.32
C PHE A 152 -14.67 26.78 10.53
N ARG A 153 -13.36 27.04 10.59
CA ARG A 153 -12.70 27.84 11.64
C ARG A 153 -12.41 29.29 11.22
N LEU A 154 -12.77 29.66 10.00
CA LEU A 154 -12.77 31.03 9.47
C LEU A 154 -14.21 31.58 9.52
#